data_AF-A0A832MKV1-F1
#
_entry.id   AF-A0A832MKV1-F1
#
_cell.length_a   1.000
_cell.length_b   1.000
_cell.length_c   1.000
_cell.angle_alpha   90.00
_cell.angle_beta   90.00
_cell.angle_gamma   90.00
#
_symmetry.space_group_name_H-M   'P 1'
#
loop_
_entity.id
_entity.type
_entity.pdbx_description
1 polymer ?
#
loop_
_entity_poly.entity_id
_entity_poly.type
_entity_poly.pdbx_seq_one_letter_code
_entity_poly.pdbx_strand_id
1 'polypeptide(L)'
;MPATRPAVPRRTPRPFARLRAAAGLLAGLLALAGCGAGGDDATRAARDRAAARAGWTLELEDAGATHAAALERMDVFVAEDEGASEIFELRGAGVVLVGEIPADLAVGYEEAFERLVGRELVVAASGGDPRAPKTSSVTLGGVAAPVAGGTLRVEKVTGRWDGAEGDRTLHGTLELRVPSAGGERTVRGRFAVHVVTWG
;
A
#
# COMPACT_ATOMS: atom_id res chain seq x y z
N MET A 1 -61.43 -1.22 19.96
CA MET A 1 -61.40 -2.35 20.91
C MET A 1 -60.17 -3.21 20.62
N PRO A 2 -59.13 -3.19 21.48
CA PRO A 2 -57.90 -3.94 21.26
C PRO A 2 -58.02 -5.38 21.79
N ALA A 3 -57.70 -6.36 20.95
CA ALA A 3 -57.66 -7.77 21.32
C ALA A 3 -56.25 -8.18 21.77
N THR A 4 -56.18 -8.55 23.04
CA THR A 4 -55.04 -9.08 23.78
C THR A 4 -54.61 -10.45 23.22
N ARG A 5 -53.34 -10.61 22.83
CA ARG A 5 -52.74 -11.93 22.55
C ARG A 5 -51.88 -12.39 23.74
N PRO A 6 -52.05 -13.64 24.21
CA PRO A 6 -51.35 -14.16 25.39
C PRO A 6 -49.93 -14.67 25.10
N ALA A 7 -49.16 -14.72 26.19
CA ALA A 7 -47.75 -15.08 26.28
C ALA A 7 -47.44 -16.54 25.92
N VAL A 8 -46.27 -16.77 25.32
CA VAL A 8 -45.68 -18.11 25.07
C VAL A 8 -44.56 -18.37 26.10
N PRO A 9 -44.56 -19.53 26.80
CA PRO A 9 -43.64 -19.83 27.87
C PRO A 9 -42.30 -20.47 27.45
N ARG A 10 -41.25 -20.00 28.14
CA ARG A 10 -40.08 -20.65 28.77
C ARG A 10 -39.22 -21.70 28.04
N ARG A 11 -37.92 -21.39 28.12
CA ARG A 11 -36.68 -22.16 27.92
C ARG A 11 -36.70 -23.59 28.48
N THR A 12 -35.99 -24.48 27.77
CA THR A 12 -35.29 -25.64 28.36
C THR A 12 -33.79 -25.61 28.01
N PRO A 13 -32.90 -25.95 28.96
CA PRO A 13 -31.46 -25.97 28.77
C PRO A 13 -31.01 -27.29 28.13
N ARG A 14 -30.00 -27.24 27.25
CA ARG A 14 -29.32 -28.44 26.75
C ARG A 14 -28.08 -28.76 27.61
N PRO A 15 -27.84 -30.05 27.90
CA PRO A 15 -26.86 -30.50 28.87
C PRO A 15 -25.41 -30.46 28.36
N PHE A 16 -24.51 -30.27 29.32
CA PHE A 16 -23.08 -30.45 29.26
C PHE A 16 -22.69 -31.85 28.74
N ALA A 17 -21.80 -31.91 27.75
CA ALA A 17 -21.03 -33.11 27.43
C ALA A 17 -19.55 -32.85 27.76
N ARG A 18 -19.08 -33.53 28.81
CA ARG A 18 -17.66 -33.72 29.15
C ARG A 18 -17.18 -35.02 28.48
N LEU A 19 -16.11 -34.96 27.69
CA LEU A 19 -15.20 -36.10 27.42
C LEU A 19 -13.78 -35.51 27.48
N ARG A 20 -13.02 -35.75 28.56
CA ARG A 20 -12.14 -36.89 28.86
C ARG A 20 -10.99 -37.09 27.86
N ALA A 21 -9.79 -37.00 28.44
CA ALA A 21 -8.45 -37.06 27.87
C ALA A 21 -8.10 -38.35 27.14
N ALA A 22 -7.11 -38.27 26.26
CA ALA A 22 -6.09 -39.32 26.10
C ALA A 22 -4.78 -38.70 25.58
N ALA A 23 -3.72 -38.91 26.35
CA ALA A 23 -2.34 -38.73 25.92
C ALA A 23 -1.94 -39.89 24.98
N GLY A 24 -1.19 -39.58 23.92
CA GLY A 24 -0.64 -40.55 22.98
C GLY A 24 0.68 -40.05 22.44
N LEU A 25 1.76 -40.54 23.06
CA LEU A 25 3.15 -40.39 22.65
C LEU A 25 3.38 -41.25 21.38
N LEU A 26 3.95 -40.70 20.30
CA LEU A 26 4.84 -41.48 19.44
C LEU A 26 5.73 -40.55 18.58
N ALA A 27 7.02 -40.79 18.72
CA ALA A 27 8.09 -40.19 17.94
C ALA A 27 8.08 -40.71 16.50
N GLY A 28 8.32 -39.80 15.56
CA GLY A 28 8.58 -40.08 14.16
C GLY A 28 9.59 -39.07 13.63
N LEU A 29 10.87 -39.31 13.92
CA LEU A 29 12.01 -38.67 13.26
C LEU A 29 12.09 -39.25 11.84
N LEU A 30 11.84 -38.41 10.84
CA LEU A 30 12.27 -38.65 9.46
C LEU A 30 12.68 -37.32 8.83
N ALA A 31 13.95 -37.31 8.42
CA ALA A 31 14.70 -36.18 7.94
C ALA A 31 14.18 -35.66 6.60
N LEU A 32 13.97 -34.34 6.53
CA LEU A 32 14.11 -33.54 5.33
C LEU A 32 15.13 -32.44 5.62
N ALA A 33 16.40 -32.86 5.80
CA ALA A 33 17.54 -31.99 5.60
C ALA A 33 17.79 -31.93 4.09
N GLY A 34 17.21 -30.93 3.42
CA GLY A 34 17.38 -30.70 1.99
C GLY A 34 17.10 -29.25 1.64
N CYS A 35 18.16 -28.50 1.29
CA CYS A 35 18.14 -27.13 0.76
C CYS A 35 17.68 -26.00 1.72
N GLY A 36 18.16 -26.02 2.97
CA GLY A 36 17.99 -24.90 3.91
C GLY A 36 19.10 -23.85 3.82
N ALA A 37 19.07 -23.01 2.78
CA ALA A 37 19.89 -21.78 2.75
C ALA A 37 19.19 -20.57 2.12
N GLY A 38 18.02 -20.74 1.51
CA GLY A 38 17.22 -19.64 0.95
C GLY A 38 15.86 -19.41 1.62
N GLY A 39 15.41 -20.30 2.52
CA GLY A 39 14.09 -20.24 3.13
C GLY A 39 13.99 -19.24 4.29
N ASP A 40 15.06 -19.07 5.06
CA ASP A 40 15.05 -18.23 6.26
C ASP A 40 15.01 -16.74 5.91
N ASP A 41 15.73 -16.34 4.86
CA ASP A 41 15.80 -14.93 4.44
C ASP A 41 14.52 -14.50 3.72
N ALA A 42 13.97 -15.31 2.82
CA ALA A 42 12.67 -15.02 2.21
C ALA A 42 11.54 -14.96 3.25
N THR A 43 11.53 -15.89 4.22
CA THR A 43 10.54 -15.92 5.30
C THR A 43 10.73 -14.74 6.26
N ARG A 44 11.97 -14.29 6.49
CA ARG A 44 12.24 -13.09 7.29
C ARG A 44 11.79 -11.83 6.54
N ALA A 45 12.15 -11.69 5.27
CA ALA A 45 11.77 -10.55 4.43
C ALA A 45 10.24 -10.41 4.29
N ALA A 46 9.53 -11.52 4.10
CA ALA A 46 8.06 -11.53 4.10
C ALA A 46 7.45 -11.08 5.44
N ARG A 47 8.05 -11.47 6.57
CA ARG A 47 7.62 -11.02 7.90
C ARG A 47 7.88 -9.55 8.13
N ASP A 48 9.06 -9.06 7.73
CA ASP A 48 9.43 -7.65 7.83
C ASP A 48 8.49 -6.79 6.98
N ARG A 49 8.20 -7.21 5.74
CA ARG A 49 7.20 -6.56 4.86
C ARG A 49 5.82 -6.54 5.50
N ALA A 50 5.36 -7.66 6.05
CA ALA A 50 4.07 -7.75 6.71
C ALA A 50 3.99 -6.80 7.93
N ALA A 51 5.08 -6.64 8.68
CA ALA A 51 5.16 -5.70 9.78
C ALA A 51 5.16 -4.23 9.29
N ALA A 52 5.92 -3.93 8.24
CA ALA A 52 6.01 -2.58 7.65
C ALA A 52 4.68 -2.13 7.02
N ARG A 53 3.89 -3.06 6.48
CA ARG A 53 2.61 -2.77 5.80
C ARG A 53 1.61 -2.00 6.65
N ALA A 54 1.62 -2.19 7.97
CA ALA A 54 0.75 -1.44 8.87
C ALA A 54 1.05 0.07 8.89
N GLY A 55 2.27 0.46 8.52
CA GLY A 55 2.71 1.85 8.42
C GLY A 55 2.61 2.44 7.02
N TRP A 56 2.14 1.70 6.01
CA TRP A 56 2.00 2.23 4.66
C TRP A 56 0.69 2.97 4.49
N THR A 57 0.76 4.28 4.59
CA THR A 57 -0.41 5.15 4.62
C THR A 57 -0.21 6.38 3.73
N LEU A 58 -1.33 6.94 3.32
CA LEU A 58 -1.45 8.28 2.76
C LEU A 58 -2.33 9.09 3.72
N GLU A 59 -1.82 10.21 4.20
CA GLU A 59 -2.55 11.15 5.04
C GLU A 59 -2.66 12.49 4.32
N LEU A 60 -3.88 12.93 4.04
CA LEU A 60 -4.19 14.16 3.32
C LEU A 60 -4.94 15.13 4.23
N GLU A 61 -4.49 16.37 4.28
CA GLU A 61 -5.19 17.48 4.92
C GLU A 61 -6.02 18.27 3.90
N ASP A 62 -7.31 18.38 4.18
CA ASP A 62 -8.29 19.02 3.32
C ASP A 62 -9.30 19.81 4.16
N ALA A 63 -9.32 21.14 3.98
CA ALA A 63 -10.25 22.03 4.67
C ALA A 63 -10.31 21.83 6.20
N GLY A 64 -9.17 21.46 6.81
CA GLY A 64 -9.06 21.18 8.25
C GLY A 64 -9.44 19.76 8.67
N ALA A 65 -9.84 18.89 7.74
CA ALA A 65 -10.03 17.46 7.98
C ALA A 65 -8.82 16.65 7.51
N THR A 66 -8.51 15.57 8.24
CA THR A 66 -7.49 14.59 7.82
C THR A 66 -8.17 13.37 7.22
N HIS A 67 -7.75 13.01 6.01
CA HIS A 67 -8.17 11.81 5.30
C HIS A 67 -7.00 10.83 5.24
N ALA A 68 -7.18 9.65 5.83
CA ALA A 68 -6.17 8.60 5.80
C ALA A 68 -6.62 7.46 4.89
N ALA A 69 -5.70 6.95 4.06
CA ALA A 69 -5.89 5.78 3.24
C ALA A 69 -4.72 4.81 3.41
N ALA A 70 -5.02 3.50 3.42
CA ALA A 70 -3.99 2.49 3.41
C ALA A 70 -3.39 2.38 2.01
N LEU A 71 -2.07 2.46 1.92
CA LEU A 71 -1.33 2.24 0.68
C LEU A 71 -0.94 0.78 0.54
N GLU A 72 -0.91 0.31 -0.70
CA GLU A 72 -0.52 -1.06 -1.03
C GLU A 72 0.91 -1.11 -1.57
N ARG A 73 1.20 -0.32 -2.60
CA ARG A 73 2.52 -0.24 -3.23
C ARG A 73 2.62 0.96 -4.20
N MET A 74 3.85 1.28 -4.56
CA MET A 74 4.24 2.17 -5.64
C MET A 74 4.99 1.35 -6.68
N ASP A 75 4.38 1.17 -7.84
CA ASP A 75 5.00 0.51 -8.99
C ASP A 75 5.81 1.55 -9.77
N VAL A 76 7.08 1.28 -10.07
CA VAL A 76 7.93 2.10 -10.94
C VAL A 76 8.25 1.32 -12.20
N PHE A 77 7.81 1.83 -13.35
CA PHE A 77 8.06 1.25 -14.66
C PHE A 77 9.31 1.88 -15.25
N VAL A 78 10.39 1.09 -15.29
CA VAL A 78 11.69 1.46 -15.82
C VAL A 78 11.58 1.58 -17.33
N ALA A 79 12.13 2.66 -17.88
CA ALA A 79 12.17 2.86 -19.31
C ALA A 79 13.27 2.00 -19.95
N GLU A 80 13.01 1.46 -21.16
CA GLU A 80 14.02 0.74 -21.94
C GLU A 80 15.09 1.68 -22.52
N ASP A 81 14.73 2.94 -22.75
CA ASP A 81 15.62 3.98 -23.26
C ASP A 81 16.16 4.83 -22.10
N GLU A 82 17.49 4.95 -22.00
CA GLU A 82 18.20 5.72 -20.96
C GLU A 82 17.85 7.22 -20.97
N GLY A 83 17.26 7.73 -22.06
CA GLY A 83 16.80 9.12 -22.16
C GLY A 83 15.33 9.36 -21.79
N ALA A 84 14.55 8.30 -21.53
CA ALA A 84 13.13 8.40 -21.28
C ALA A 84 12.80 8.53 -19.78
N SER A 85 11.74 9.27 -19.46
CA SER A 85 11.18 9.32 -18.11
C SER A 85 10.67 7.93 -17.70
N GLU A 86 10.93 7.54 -16.47
CA GLU A 86 10.27 6.38 -15.87
C GLU A 86 8.90 6.81 -15.36
N ILE A 87 8.01 5.84 -15.19
CA ILE A 87 6.63 6.11 -14.76
C ILE A 87 6.44 5.53 -13.37
N PHE A 88 5.77 6.25 -12.48
CA PHE A 88 5.33 5.68 -11.20
C PHE A 88 3.82 5.60 -11.10
N GLU A 89 3.35 4.57 -10.41
CA GLU A 89 1.96 4.38 -10.01
C GLU A 89 1.87 4.02 -8.53
N LEU A 90 1.40 4.96 -7.71
CA LEU A 90 1.11 4.74 -6.30
C LEU A 90 -0.35 4.30 -6.14
N ARG A 91 -0.56 3.16 -5.49
CA ARG A 91 -1.87 2.51 -5.36
C ARG A 91 -2.20 2.20 -3.90
N GLY A 92 -3.47 2.30 -3.57
CA GLY A 92 -4.02 1.97 -2.26
C GLY A 92 -5.55 1.94 -2.28
N ALA A 93 -6.14 1.64 -1.13
CA ALA A 93 -7.59 1.67 -0.99
C ALA A 93 -8.11 3.10 -1.21
N GLY A 94 -8.81 3.34 -2.32
CA GLY A 94 -9.32 4.66 -2.68
C GLY A 94 -8.24 5.64 -3.15
N VAL A 95 -7.06 5.15 -3.54
CA VAL A 95 -5.91 5.96 -4.01
C VAL A 95 -5.33 5.35 -5.28
N VAL A 96 -5.22 6.18 -6.31
CA VAL A 96 -4.42 5.92 -7.51
C VAL A 96 -3.73 7.23 -7.84
N LEU A 97 -2.40 7.30 -7.78
CA LEU A 97 -1.64 8.45 -8.25
C LEU A 97 -0.66 7.97 -9.31
N VAL A 98 -0.61 8.66 -10.44
CA VAL A 98 0.33 8.37 -11.52
C VAL A 98 1.18 9.58 -11.82
N GLY A 99 2.40 9.35 -12.26
CA GLY A 99 3.33 10.42 -12.56
C GLY A 99 4.61 9.93 -13.20
N GLU A 100 5.58 10.83 -13.33
CA GLU A 100 6.84 10.57 -14.02
C GLU A 100 8.03 10.84 -13.09
N ILE A 101 9.05 10.02 -13.24
CA ILE A 101 10.40 10.23 -12.72
C ILE A 101 11.24 10.73 -13.91
N PRO A 102 11.72 11.98 -13.88
CA PRO A 102 12.57 12.52 -14.93
C PRO A 102 13.79 11.62 -15.19
N ALA A 103 14.24 11.55 -16.44
CA ALA A 103 15.36 10.69 -16.85
C ALA A 103 16.65 10.94 -16.04
N ASP A 104 16.92 12.19 -15.62
CA ASP A 104 18.08 12.52 -14.78
C ASP A 104 17.96 12.01 -13.33
N LEU A 105 16.76 11.56 -12.93
CA LEU A 105 16.44 10.97 -11.64
C LEU A 105 16.05 9.50 -11.74
N ALA A 106 16.19 8.87 -12.91
CA ALA A 106 15.81 7.49 -13.14
C ALA A 106 16.43 6.56 -12.07
N VAL A 107 15.59 5.69 -11.51
CA VAL A 107 16.03 4.69 -10.54
C VAL A 107 16.69 3.51 -11.25
N GLY A 108 16.24 3.20 -12.47
CA GLY A 108 16.74 2.12 -13.32
C GLY A 108 16.56 0.73 -12.72
N TYR A 109 17.10 -0.26 -13.43
CA TYR A 109 17.18 -1.66 -12.96
C TYR A 109 18.05 -1.84 -11.71
N GLU A 110 18.91 -0.86 -11.40
CA GLU A 110 19.71 -0.84 -10.19
C GLU A 110 18.89 -0.44 -8.95
N GLU A 111 17.63 -0.01 -9.14
CA GLU A 111 16.74 0.39 -8.06
C GLU A 111 17.33 1.49 -7.17
N ALA A 112 17.94 2.51 -7.78
CA ALA A 112 18.66 3.58 -7.07
C ALA A 112 17.71 4.63 -6.43
N PHE A 113 16.77 4.19 -5.60
CA PHE A 113 15.71 5.01 -5.01
C PHE A 113 16.21 6.13 -4.10
N GLU A 114 17.42 6.00 -3.53
CA GLU A 114 18.09 7.05 -2.77
C GLU A 114 18.28 8.33 -3.59
N ARG A 115 18.36 8.23 -4.93
CA ARG A 115 18.43 9.38 -5.84
C ARG A 115 17.18 10.26 -5.78
N LEU A 116 16.04 9.71 -5.39
CA LEU A 116 14.79 10.44 -5.26
C LEU A 116 14.74 11.28 -3.98
N VAL A 117 15.60 11.02 -2.99
CA VAL A 117 15.57 11.72 -1.70
C VAL A 117 15.81 13.21 -1.88
N GLY A 118 14.89 14.00 -1.34
CA GLY A 118 14.86 15.46 -1.45
C GLY A 118 14.33 15.98 -2.79
N ARG A 119 14.08 15.11 -3.78
CA ARG A 119 13.61 15.47 -5.13
C ARG A 119 12.10 15.49 -5.21
N GLU A 120 11.60 16.32 -6.11
CA GLU A 120 10.18 16.47 -6.41
C GLU A 120 9.84 15.69 -7.69
N LEU A 121 8.83 14.84 -7.60
CA LEU A 121 8.27 14.06 -8.69
C LEU A 121 6.92 14.62 -9.06
N VAL A 122 6.62 14.68 -10.35
CA VAL A 122 5.35 15.25 -10.84
C VAL A 122 4.27 14.19 -10.76
N VAL A 123 3.16 14.51 -10.10
CA VAL A 123 1.91 13.74 -10.19
C VAL A 123 1.08 14.31 -11.34
N ALA A 124 0.74 13.46 -12.29
CA ALA A 124 -0.07 13.81 -13.45
C ALA A 124 -1.55 13.50 -13.21
N ALA A 125 -2.44 14.12 -13.99
CA ALA A 125 -3.87 13.79 -13.96
C ALA A 125 -4.14 12.39 -14.52
N SER A 126 -3.33 11.96 -15.48
CA SER A 126 -3.40 10.66 -16.13
C SER A 126 -2.02 10.24 -16.64
N GLY A 127 -1.81 8.93 -16.81
CA GLY A 127 -0.52 8.33 -17.12
C GLY A 127 -0.49 6.86 -16.70
N GLY A 128 0.63 6.37 -16.18
CA GLY A 128 0.79 4.97 -15.79
C GLY A 128 1.30 4.09 -16.93
N ASP A 129 1.18 2.77 -16.77
CA ASP A 129 1.54 1.80 -17.82
C ASP A 129 0.87 2.19 -19.16
N PRO A 130 1.64 2.44 -20.24
CA PRO A 130 1.08 2.77 -21.55
C PRO A 130 0.09 1.73 -22.09
N ARG A 131 0.21 0.47 -21.66
CA ARG A 131 -0.71 -0.64 -22.02
C ARG A 131 -2.01 -0.60 -21.22
N ALA A 132 -2.02 0.05 -20.06
CA ALA A 132 -3.15 0.13 -19.15
C ALA A 132 -3.20 1.50 -18.44
N PRO A 133 -3.45 2.59 -19.19
CA PRO A 133 -3.37 3.95 -18.65
C PRO A 133 -4.41 4.17 -17.55
N LYS A 134 -4.08 5.07 -16.63
CA LYS A 134 -4.86 5.37 -15.44
C LYS A 134 -5.07 6.86 -15.26
N THR A 135 -6.06 7.17 -14.44
CA THR A 135 -6.38 8.52 -13.98
C THR A 135 -6.08 8.62 -12.49
N SER A 136 -5.38 9.68 -12.10
CA SER A 136 -5.10 9.95 -10.70
C SER A 136 -6.38 10.32 -9.95
N SER A 137 -6.62 9.66 -8.82
CA SER A 137 -7.76 9.90 -7.94
C SER A 137 -7.42 9.58 -6.48
N VAL A 138 -8.06 10.29 -5.57
CA VAL A 138 -7.99 10.06 -4.12
C VAL A 138 -9.38 10.10 -3.51
N THR A 139 -9.61 9.34 -2.44
CA THR A 139 -10.89 9.38 -1.72
C THR A 139 -10.82 10.42 -0.60
N LEU A 140 -11.64 11.46 -0.68
CA LEU A 140 -11.75 12.53 0.31
C LEU A 140 -13.18 12.54 0.85
N GLY A 141 -13.33 12.48 2.18
CA GLY A 141 -14.65 12.43 2.82
C GLY A 141 -15.54 11.26 2.37
N GLY A 142 -14.94 10.14 1.93
CA GLY A 142 -15.66 8.98 1.40
C GLY A 142 -16.07 9.08 -0.08
N VAL A 143 -15.69 10.15 -0.77
CA VAL A 143 -15.99 10.38 -2.18
C VAL A 143 -14.70 10.34 -3.00
N ALA A 144 -14.69 9.60 -4.10
CA ALA A 144 -13.58 9.62 -5.05
C ALA A 144 -13.48 10.99 -5.72
N ALA A 145 -12.35 11.64 -5.57
CA ALA A 145 -12.03 12.94 -6.14
C ALA A 145 -10.91 12.77 -7.20
N PRO A 146 -11.10 13.31 -8.42
CA PRO A 146 -10.04 13.31 -9.42
C PRO A 146 -8.89 14.22 -8.98
N VAL A 147 -7.68 13.89 -9.40
CA VAL A 147 -6.48 14.72 -9.20
C VAL A 147 -6.13 15.34 -10.55
N ALA A 148 -6.07 16.68 -10.62
CA ALA A 148 -5.69 17.42 -11.82
C ALA A 148 -4.17 17.50 -12.01
N GLY A 149 -3.41 17.18 -10.96
CA GLY A 149 -1.97 17.09 -10.95
C GLY A 149 -1.43 17.35 -9.55
N GLY A 150 -0.12 17.40 -9.40
CA GLY A 150 0.49 17.62 -8.09
C GLY A 150 1.97 17.32 -8.08
N THR A 151 2.52 17.24 -6.90
CA THR A 151 3.92 16.91 -6.67
C THR A 151 4.04 15.94 -5.50
N LEU A 152 5.06 15.09 -5.56
CA LEU A 152 5.43 14.14 -4.52
C LEU A 152 6.91 14.32 -4.23
N ARG A 153 7.28 14.53 -2.97
CA ARG A 153 8.66 14.70 -2.55
C ARG A 153 9.07 13.56 -1.62
N VAL A 154 10.08 12.80 -2.02
CA VAL A 154 10.63 11.72 -1.19
C VAL A 154 11.55 12.35 -0.14
N GLU A 155 11.36 12.02 1.13
CA GLU A 155 12.14 12.55 2.24
C GLU A 155 13.16 11.54 2.77
N LYS A 156 12.82 10.25 2.73
CA LYS A 156 13.74 9.18 3.13
C LYS A 156 13.30 7.84 2.54
N VAL A 157 14.26 6.93 2.53
CA VAL A 157 14.10 5.53 2.15
C VAL A 157 14.42 4.68 3.38
N THR A 158 13.62 3.65 3.63
CA THR A 158 13.79 2.73 4.79
C THR A 158 13.49 1.30 4.38
N GLY A 159 13.78 0.35 5.28
CA GLY A 159 13.63 -1.08 5.04
C GLY A 159 14.91 -1.72 4.51
N ARG A 160 14.88 -3.05 4.39
CA ARG A 160 15.94 -3.85 3.79
C ARG A 160 15.70 -3.99 2.30
N TRP A 161 16.80 -3.96 1.57
CA TRP A 161 16.88 -4.10 0.12
C TRP A 161 17.32 -5.53 -0.24
N ASP A 162 16.62 -6.52 0.32
CA ASP A 162 16.90 -7.94 0.08
C ASP A 162 16.15 -8.43 -1.17
N GLY A 163 16.61 -7.99 -2.35
CA GLY A 163 16.00 -8.28 -3.64
C GLY A 163 14.53 -7.82 -3.76
N ALA A 164 13.75 -8.50 -4.62
CA ALA A 164 12.33 -8.19 -4.82
C ALA A 164 11.49 -8.29 -3.53
N GLU A 165 12.01 -9.00 -2.51
CA GLU A 165 11.27 -9.36 -1.30
C GLU A 165 11.53 -8.43 -0.09
N GLY A 166 12.38 -7.41 -0.22
CA GLY A 166 12.64 -6.45 0.87
C GLY A 166 11.44 -5.57 1.25
N ASP A 167 11.44 -5.00 2.47
CA ASP A 167 10.44 -4.02 2.95
C ASP A 167 10.79 -2.57 2.55
N ARG A 168 11.12 -2.40 1.28
CA ARG A 168 11.57 -1.15 0.64
C ARG A 168 10.50 -0.08 0.72
N THR A 169 10.62 0.85 1.67
CA THR A 169 9.58 1.84 1.98
C THR A 169 10.08 3.25 1.72
N LEU A 170 9.41 3.96 0.81
CA LEU A 170 9.58 5.39 0.58
C LEU A 170 8.68 6.17 1.53
N HIS A 171 9.22 7.24 2.11
CA HIS A 171 8.47 8.19 2.94
C HIS A 171 8.60 9.57 2.34
N GLY A 172 7.55 10.37 2.43
CA GLY A 172 7.63 11.74 1.97
C GLY A 172 6.37 12.55 2.16
N THR A 173 6.34 13.67 1.46
CA THR A 173 5.23 14.62 1.41
C THR A 173 4.68 14.72 0.00
N LEU A 174 3.47 15.23 -0.14
CA LEU A 174 2.86 15.49 -1.44
C LEU A 174 1.87 16.64 -1.38
N GLU A 175 1.68 17.25 -2.54
CA GLU A 175 0.72 18.31 -2.79
C GLU A 175 -0.11 17.95 -4.02
N LEU A 176 -1.42 17.85 -3.88
CA LEU A 176 -2.34 17.48 -4.96
C LEU A 176 -3.29 18.63 -5.27
N ARG A 177 -3.51 18.88 -6.56
CA ARG A 177 -4.55 19.77 -7.06
C ARG A 177 -5.79 18.95 -7.35
N VAL A 178 -6.87 19.26 -6.64
CA VAL A 178 -8.15 18.55 -6.71
C VAL A 178 -9.22 19.54 -7.21
N PRO A 179 -9.97 19.21 -8.27
CA PRO A 179 -11.09 20.04 -8.71
C PRO A 179 -12.19 20.15 -7.64
N SER A 180 -12.80 21.32 -7.56
CA SER A 180 -13.88 21.66 -6.63
C SER A 180 -14.87 22.61 -7.31
N ALA A 181 -16.02 22.86 -6.66
CA ALA A 181 -17.05 23.75 -7.21
C ALA A 181 -16.55 25.19 -7.48
N GLY A 182 -15.51 25.64 -6.75
CA GLY A 182 -14.92 26.98 -6.88
C GLY A 182 -13.68 27.05 -7.77
N GLY A 183 -13.33 25.98 -8.49
CA GLY A 183 -12.07 25.83 -9.22
C GLY A 183 -11.19 24.74 -8.61
N GLU A 184 -9.87 24.86 -8.74
CA GLU A 184 -8.95 23.90 -8.12
C GLU A 184 -8.64 24.28 -6.67
N ARG A 185 -8.48 23.27 -5.82
CA ARG A 185 -7.96 23.44 -4.46
C ARG A 185 -6.77 22.52 -4.24
N THR A 186 -5.90 22.93 -3.34
CA THR A 186 -4.71 22.17 -2.98
C THR A 186 -4.97 21.34 -1.72
N VAL A 187 -4.62 20.05 -1.78
CA VAL A 187 -4.60 19.11 -0.67
C VAL A 187 -3.15 18.72 -0.40
N ARG A 188 -2.73 18.72 0.86
CA ARG A 188 -1.33 18.41 1.22
C ARG A 188 -1.29 17.19 2.12
N GLY A 189 -0.18 16.47 2.09
CA GLY A 189 -0.13 15.23 2.85
C GLY A 189 1.25 14.63 3.02
N ARG A 190 1.24 13.49 3.69
CA ARG A 190 2.39 12.60 3.87
C ARG A 190 2.05 11.21 3.38
N PHE A 191 3.07 10.51 2.93
CA PHE A 191 2.94 9.12 2.53
C PHE A 191 4.08 8.27 3.07
N ALA A 192 3.78 7.00 3.29
CA ALA A 192 4.74 5.92 3.44
C ALA A 192 4.26 4.75 2.57
N VAL A 193 5.09 4.23 1.68
CA VAL A 193 4.67 3.22 0.71
C VAL A 193 5.79 2.27 0.34
N HIS A 194 5.44 1.00 0.15
CA HIS A 194 6.35 0.02 -0.44
C HIS A 194 6.59 0.30 -1.91
N VAL A 195 7.83 0.29 -2.37
CA VAL A 195 8.16 0.52 -3.79
C VAL A 195 8.67 -0.75 -4.46
N VAL A 196 8.26 -0.95 -5.72
CA VAL A 196 8.62 -2.09 -6.58
C VAL A 196 8.92 -1.58 -7.99
N THR A 197 10.00 -2.07 -8.60
CA THR A 197 10.33 -1.78 -10.00
C THR A 197 9.77 -2.85 -10.96
N TRP A 198 9.47 -2.43 -12.18
CA TRP A 198 9.04 -3.25 -13.30
C TRP A 198 9.81 -2.80 -14.54
N GLY A 199 10.41 -3.74 -15.26
CA GLY A 199 11.08 -3.51 -16.54
C GLY A 199 11.05 -4.77 -17.39
#